data_AF-A0A7J9G5S4-F1
#
_entry.id   AF-A0A7J9G5S4-F1
#
_cell.length_a   1.000
_cell.length_b   1.000
_cell.length_c   1.000
_cell.angle_alpha   90.00
_cell.angle_beta   90.00
_cell.angle_gamma   90.00
#
_symmetry.space_group_name_H-M   'P 1'
#
loop_
_entity.id
_entity.type
_entity.pdbx_description
1 polymer ?
#
loop_
_entity_poly.entity_id
_entity_poly.type
_entity_poly.pdbx_seq_one_letter_code
_entity_poly.pdbx_strand_id
1 'polypeptide(L)'
;MVTAVMIAQHFEVTIKDHPKMKLREIQIKCGFEMHVNVTIDCCYRAKKIVKEKMAGNHKKEFGLLWDYAHELRSKMLGSTIKMVVQRVTIDFLPHFKRYYVCFDALKRG
;
A
#
# COMPACT_ATOMS: atom_id res chain seq x y z
N MET A 1 -2.99 -29.93 -2.91
CA MET A 1 -2.49 -29.11 -4.03
C MET A 1 -2.20 -27.71 -3.51
N VAL A 2 -0.95 -27.23 -3.58
CA VAL A 2 -0.62 -25.86 -3.16
C VAL A 2 -1.15 -24.87 -4.19
N THR A 3 -1.98 -23.92 -3.77
CA THR A 3 -2.54 -22.90 -4.64
C THR A 3 -1.75 -21.60 -4.54
N ALA A 4 -1.84 -20.76 -5.58
CA ALA A 4 -1.22 -19.43 -5.56
C ALA A 4 -1.70 -18.54 -4.40
N VAL A 5 -2.94 -18.77 -3.92
CA VAL A 5 -3.50 -18.04 -2.77
C VAL A 5 -2.78 -18.42 -1.47
N MET A 6 -2.51 -19.71 -1.25
CA MET A 6 -1.77 -20.17 -0.06
C MET A 6 -0.36 -19.59 -0.04
N ILE A 7 0.33 -19.59 -1.19
CA ILE A 7 1.67 -18.98 -1.32
C ILE A 7 1.60 -17.47 -1.06
N ALA A 8 0.60 -16.79 -1.61
CA ALA A 8 0.42 -15.35 -1.42
C ALA A 8 0.21 -14.97 0.05
N GLN A 9 -0.55 -15.78 0.79
CA GLN A 9 -0.78 -15.58 2.22
C GLN A 9 0.47 -15.85 3.05
N HIS A 10 1.19 -16.94 2.75
CA HIS A 10 2.38 -17.32 3.51
C HIS A 10 3.53 -16.33 3.31
N PHE A 11 3.77 -15.90 2.06
CA PHE A 11 4.84 -14.97 1.71
C PHE A 11 4.39 -13.51 1.61
N GLU A 12 3.23 -13.16 2.16
CA GLU A 12 2.66 -11.80 2.03
C GLU A 12 3.65 -10.73 2.53
N VAL A 13 4.19 -10.94 3.73
CA VAL A 13 5.14 -10.00 4.37
C VAL A 13 6.43 -9.91 3.56
N THR A 14 7.00 -11.06 3.18
CA THR A 14 8.24 -11.12 2.42
C THR A 14 8.14 -10.40 1.07
N ILE A 15 7.02 -10.57 0.36
CA ILE A 15 6.78 -9.92 -0.94
C ILE A 15 6.53 -8.42 -0.75
N LYS A 16 5.89 -8.00 0.36
CA LYS A 16 5.70 -6.59 0.71
C LYS A 16 7.02 -5.88 0.99
N ASP A 17 7.91 -6.49 1.76
CA ASP A 17 9.21 -5.92 2.13
C ASP A 17 10.17 -5.85 0.93
N HIS A 18 10.07 -6.83 0.02
CA HIS A 18 10.93 -6.95 -1.15
C HIS A 18 10.11 -6.98 -2.46
N PRO A 19 9.45 -5.88 -2.86
CA PRO A 19 8.54 -5.88 -4.01
C PRO A 19 9.24 -6.20 -5.35
N LYS A 20 10.55 -5.95 -5.43
CA LYS A 20 11.40 -6.26 -6.59
C LYS A 20 11.94 -7.70 -6.62
N MET A 21 11.59 -8.54 -5.64
CA MET A 21 12.02 -9.94 -5.55
C MET A 21 11.71 -10.72 -6.85
N LYS A 22 12.66 -11.52 -7.33
CA LYS A 22 12.48 -12.29 -8.58
C LYS A 22 11.57 -13.49 -8.35
N LEU A 23 10.84 -13.92 -9.39
CA LEU A 23 9.94 -15.08 -9.29
C LEU A 23 10.68 -16.37 -8.93
N ARG A 24 11.92 -16.55 -9.41
CA ARG A 24 12.76 -17.70 -9.06
C ARG A 24 13.14 -17.71 -7.57
N GLU A 25 13.34 -16.55 -6.96
CA GLU A 25 13.64 -16.46 -5.52
C GLU A 25 12.41 -16.88 -4.70
N ILE A 26 11.21 -16.47 -5.10
CA ILE A 26 9.95 -16.91 -4.48
C ILE A 26 9.80 -18.43 -4.62
N GLN A 27 10.10 -18.98 -5.80
CA GLN A 27 10.04 -20.41 -6.05
C GLN A 27 10.99 -21.22 -5.14
N ILE A 28 12.25 -20.77 -5.02
CA ILE A 28 13.25 -21.40 -4.15
C ILE A 28 12.78 -21.35 -2.68
N LYS A 29 12.27 -20.19 -2.23
CA LYS A 29 11.72 -20.06 -0.88
C LYS A 29 10.53 -20.97 -0.62
N CYS A 30 9.62 -21.11 -1.57
CA CYS A 30 8.51 -22.08 -1.47
C CYS A 30 9.03 -23.52 -1.31
N GLY A 31 10.07 -23.88 -2.07
CA GLY A 31 10.70 -25.19 -1.96
C GLY A 31 11.38 -25.43 -0.60
N PHE A 32 12.00 -24.39 -0.03
CA PHE A 32 12.68 -24.47 1.25
C PHE A 32 11.73 -24.46 2.46
N GLU A 33 10.77 -23.52 2.48
CA GLU A 33 9.90 -23.28 3.64
C GLU A 33 8.63 -24.13 3.63
N MET A 34 8.05 -24.37 2.45
CA MET A 34 6.82 -25.17 2.33
C MET A 34 7.07 -26.61 1.91
N HIS A 35 8.32 -26.98 1.57
CA HIS A 35 8.70 -28.29 1.02
C HIS A 35 7.89 -28.71 -0.22
N VAL A 36 7.47 -27.74 -1.04
CA VAL A 36 6.69 -28.00 -2.27
C VAL A 36 7.38 -27.42 -3.49
N ASN A 37 7.43 -28.21 -4.57
CA ASN A 37 7.86 -27.72 -5.87
C ASN A 37 6.71 -26.99 -6.57
N VAL A 38 6.84 -25.68 -6.75
CA VAL A 38 5.82 -24.82 -7.36
C VAL A 38 6.28 -24.33 -8.72
N THR A 39 5.38 -24.27 -9.69
CA THR A 39 5.66 -23.68 -11.00
C THR A 39 5.87 -22.17 -10.91
N ILE A 40 6.62 -21.60 -11.86
CA ILE A 40 6.85 -20.14 -11.95
C ILE A 40 5.52 -19.38 -12.09
N ASP A 41 4.55 -19.91 -12.83
CA ASP A 41 3.22 -19.30 -12.99
C ASP A 41 2.45 -19.15 -11.68
N CYS A 42 2.54 -20.14 -10.78
CA CYS A 42 1.97 -20.06 -9.44
C CYS A 42 2.63 -18.94 -8.62
N CYS A 43 3.96 -18.80 -8.71
CA CYS A 43 4.70 -17.72 -8.04
C CYS A 43 4.32 -16.35 -8.59
N TYR A 44 4.14 -16.24 -9.92
CA TYR A 44 3.66 -15.01 -10.57
C TYR A 44 2.26 -14.62 -10.08
N ARG A 45 1.33 -15.57 -10.06
CA ARG A 45 -0.05 -15.35 -9.55
C ARG A 45 -0.03 -14.95 -8.08
N ALA A 46 0.77 -15.62 -7.25
CA ALA A 46 0.91 -15.29 -5.84
C ALA A 46 1.42 -13.85 -5.65
N LYS A 47 2.48 -13.48 -6.37
CA LYS A 47 3.03 -12.11 -6.35
C LYS A 47 2.02 -11.07 -6.83
N LYS A 48 1.22 -11.39 -7.86
CA LYS A 48 0.15 -10.53 -8.36
C LYS A 48 -0.93 -10.28 -7.30
N ILE A 49 -1.40 -11.32 -6.61
CA ILE A 49 -2.39 -11.22 -5.53
C ILE A 49 -1.88 -10.28 -4.41
N VAL A 50 -0.65 -10.46 -3.95
CA VAL A 50 -0.07 -9.60 -2.91
C VAL A 50 0.01 -8.16 -3.39
N LYS A 51 0.45 -7.92 -4.64
CA LYS A 51 0.55 -6.57 -5.21
C LYS A 51 -0.80 -5.88 -5.32
N GLU A 52 -1.84 -6.60 -5.75
CA GLU A 52 -3.21 -6.07 -5.82
C GLU A 52 -3.76 -5.73 -4.43
N LYS A 53 -3.50 -6.58 -3.44
CA LYS A 53 -3.86 -6.32 -2.03
C LYS A 53 -3.15 -5.06 -1.49
N MET A 54 -1.86 -4.89 -1.77
CA MET A 54 -1.12 -3.67 -1.40
C MET A 54 -1.72 -2.41 -2.05
N ALA A 55 -2.00 -2.46 -3.35
CA ALA A 55 -2.61 -1.33 -4.05
C ALA A 55 -4.00 -0.97 -3.50
N GLY A 56 -4.81 -1.99 -3.17
CA GLY A 56 -6.10 -1.82 -2.52
C GLY A 56 -6.00 -1.15 -1.14
N ASN A 57 -5.02 -1.55 -0.33
CA ASN A 57 -4.76 -0.94 0.98
C ASN A 57 -4.39 0.54 0.84
N HIS A 58 -3.44 0.87 -0.05
CA HIS A 58 -3.07 2.27 -0.28
C HIS A 58 -4.29 3.10 -0.69
N LYS A 59 -5.15 2.61 -1.59
CA LYS A 59 -6.35 3.35 -2.00
C LYS A 59 -7.28 3.65 -0.82
N LYS A 60 -7.44 2.71 0.12
CA LYS A 60 -8.24 2.91 1.33
C LYS A 60 -7.58 3.92 2.28
N GLU A 61 -6.29 3.78 2.53
CA GLU A 61 -5.52 4.67 3.40
C GLU A 61 -5.52 6.12 2.88
N PHE A 62 -5.32 6.31 1.57
CA PHE A 62 -5.41 7.64 0.94
C PHE A 62 -6.83 8.22 1.00
N GLY A 63 -7.87 7.38 0.99
CA GLY A 63 -9.26 7.82 1.18
C GLY A 63 -9.47 8.47 2.55
N LEU A 64 -8.85 7.92 3.61
CA LEU A 64 -8.98 8.39 4.99
C LEU A 64 -8.25 9.73 5.26
N LEU A 65 -7.35 10.17 4.37
CA LEU A 65 -6.64 11.44 4.56
C LEU A 65 -7.57 12.65 4.61
N TRP A 66 -8.70 12.60 3.89
CA TRP A 66 -9.69 13.68 3.94
C TRP A 66 -10.35 13.78 5.31
N ASP A 67 -10.79 12.65 5.85
CA ASP A 67 -11.41 12.56 7.17
C ASP A 67 -10.40 12.99 8.25
N TYR A 68 -9.15 12.52 8.15
CA TYR A 68 -8.09 12.93 9.06
C TYR A 68 -7.79 14.43 8.99
N ALA A 69 -7.76 15.01 7.79
CA ALA A 69 -7.56 16.44 7.62
C ALA A 69 -8.73 17.26 8.17
N HIS A 70 -9.95 16.72 8.12
CA HIS A 70 -11.13 17.35 8.71
C HIS A 70 -11.07 17.32 10.25
N GLU A 71 -10.81 16.15 10.83
CA GLU A 71 -10.63 15.95 12.27
C GLU A 71 -9.56 16.87 12.86
N LEU A 72 -8.40 16.96 12.22
CA LEU A 72 -7.31 17.83 12.68
C LEU A 72 -7.71 19.32 12.64
N ARG A 73 -8.46 19.77 11.61
CA ARG A 73 -8.93 21.16 11.53
C ARG A 73 -9.95 21.48 12.62
N SER A 74 -10.80 20.51 12.96
CA SER A 74 -11.82 20.69 14.01
C SER A 74 -11.19 20.76 15.40
N LYS A 75 -10.17 19.94 15.69
CA LYS A 75 -9.59 19.84 17.04
C LYS A 75 -8.47 20.85 17.31
N MET A 76 -7.71 21.24 16.28
CA MET A 76 -6.51 22.07 16.43
C MET A 76 -6.68 23.41 15.72
N LEU A 77 -7.52 24.27 16.31
CA LEU A 77 -7.72 25.65 15.87
C LEU A 77 -6.37 26.40 15.82
N GLY A 78 -6.10 27.11 14.72
CA GLY A 78 -4.83 27.82 14.48
C GLY A 78 -3.77 27.03 13.69
N SER A 79 -3.90 25.70 13.62
CA SER A 79 -3.00 24.86 12.82
C SER A 79 -3.30 25.00 11.33
N THR A 80 -2.28 25.00 10.48
CA THR A 80 -2.45 25.06 9.02
C THR A 80 -2.38 23.66 8.44
N ILE A 81 -3.53 23.16 7.99
CA ILE A 81 -3.66 21.85 7.34
C ILE A 81 -4.15 22.07 5.90
N LYS A 82 -3.33 21.72 4.91
CA LYS A 82 -3.62 21.87 3.48
C LYS A 82 -3.41 20.54 2.76
N MET A 83 -4.42 20.07 2.05
CA MET A 83 -4.31 18.92 1.15
C MET A 83 -4.53 19.38 -0.28
N VAL A 84 -3.66 18.94 -1.18
CA VAL A 84 -3.78 19.21 -2.61
C VAL A 84 -3.87 17.89 -3.35
N VAL A 85 -4.96 17.73 -4.08
CA VAL A 85 -5.17 16.66 -5.05
C VAL A 85 -5.13 17.27 -6.45
N GLN A 86 -4.50 16.57 -7.38
CA GLN A 86 -4.45 16.94 -8.78
C GLN A 86 -5.42 16.06 -9.55
N ARG A 87 -6.28 16.69 -10.35
CA ARG A 87 -7.16 16.00 -11.27
C ARG A 87 -6.83 16.50 -12.68
N VAL A 88 -6.35 15.60 -13.54
CA VAL A 88 -5.94 15.96 -14.91
C VAL A 88 -7.17 16.21 -15.78
N THR A 89 -8.24 15.43 -15.56
CA THR A 89 -9.50 15.47 -16.31
C THR A 89 -10.65 14.99 -15.41
N ILE A 90 -11.88 15.42 -15.68
CA ILE A 90 -13.07 15.05 -14.88
C ILE A 90 -13.26 13.52 -14.82
N ASP A 91 -12.87 12.79 -15.86
CA ASP A 91 -13.07 11.33 -15.89
C ASP A 91 -12.01 10.54 -15.11
N PHE A 92 -10.91 11.19 -14.68
CA PHE A 92 -9.83 10.52 -13.97
C PHE A 92 -9.96 10.67 -12.46
N LEU A 93 -9.54 9.62 -11.76
CA LEU A 93 -9.44 9.62 -10.30
C LEU A 93 -8.46 10.72 -9.86
N PRO A 94 -8.80 11.48 -8.82
CA PRO A 94 -7.91 12.50 -8.28
C PRO A 94 -6.63 11.84 -7.75
N HIS A 95 -5.48 12.33 -8.20
CA HIS A 95 -4.17 11.90 -7.73
C HIS A 95 -3.74 12.76 -6.55
N PHE A 96 -3.27 12.11 -5.49
CA PHE A 96 -2.68 12.80 -4.35
C PHE A 96 -1.41 13.53 -4.79
N LYS A 97 -1.32 14.84 -4.50
CA LYS A 97 -0.13 15.65 -4.81
C LYS A 97 0.69 15.95 -3.57
N ARG A 98 0.07 16.52 -2.53
CA ARG A 98 0.74 16.87 -1.27
C ARG A 98 -0.23 17.02 -0.11
N TYR A 99 0.26 16.73 1.09
CA TYR A 99 -0.39 17.01 2.37
C TYR A 99 0.59 17.82 3.22
N TYR A 100 0.16 19.00 3.68
CA TYR A 100 0.96 19.90 4.51
C TYR A 100 0.24 20.13 5.84
N VAL A 101 0.98 19.96 6.93
CA VAL A 101 0.51 20.17 8.30
C VAL A 101 1.54 21.03 9.04
N CYS A 102 1.08 22.15 9.60
CA CYS A 102 1.87 22.99 10.49
C CYS A 102 1.03 23.26 11.74
N PHE A 103 1.42 22.64 12.85
CA PHE A 103 0.73 22.80 14.12
C PHE A 103 0.94 24.19 14.68
N ASP A 104 -0.12 24.69 15.30
CA ASP A 104 -0.13 26.00 15.91
C ASP A 104 0.91 26.16 17.03
N ALA A 105 1.11 25.12 17.84
CA ALA A 105 2.15 25.09 18.87
C ALA A 105 3.55 25.37 18.29
N LEU A 106 3.85 24.83 17.09
CA LEU A 106 5.13 25.06 16.41
C LEU A 106 5.26 26.48 15.83
N LYS A 107 4.15 27.22 15.69
CA LYS A 107 4.18 28.61 15.23
C LYS A 107 4.42 29.60 16.36
N ARG A 108 3.96 29.28 17.57
CA ARG A 108 3.98 30.20 18.71
C ARG A 108 5.26 30.11 19.54
N GLY A 109 6.01 29.01 19.43
CA GLY A 109 7.26 28.79 20.16
C GLY A 109 7.02 28.23 21.54
#